data_AF-A0A100WXI1-F1
#
_entry.id   AF-A0A100WXI1-F1
#
_cell.length_a   1.000
_cell.length_b   1.000
_cell.length_c   1.000
_cell.angle_alpha   90.00
_cell.angle_beta   90.00
_cell.angle_gamma   90.00
#
_symmetry.space_group_name_H-M   'P 1'
#
loop_
_entity.id
_entity.type
_entity.pdbx_description
1 polymer ?
#
loop_
_entity_poly.entity_id
_entity_poly.type
_entity_poly.pdbx_seq_one_letter_code
_entity_poly.pdbx_strand_id
1 'polypeptide(L)'
;MSVGRQGIIASQVNELIRLTQSRALTDIEGVLVDLVDSAVEYVPGAEYAGITIAGRHGDVSTAAATHEYPKILDKIQQRWE
;
A
#
# COMPACT_ATOMS: atom_id res chain seq x y z
N MET A 1 3.08 -15.23 27.21
CA MET A 1 2.90 -13.76 27.18
C MET A 1 2.16 -13.42 25.91
N SER A 2 0.90 -13.01 25.99
CA SER A 2 0.10 -12.62 24.82
C SER A 2 0.65 -11.29 24.31
N VAL A 3 1.38 -11.30 23.20
CA VAL A 3 1.68 -10.06 22.48
C VAL A 3 0.33 -9.48 22.09
N GLY A 4 -0.07 -8.40 22.75
CA GLY A 4 -1.33 -7.73 22.44
C GLY A 4 -1.32 -7.30 20.98
N ARG A 5 -2.49 -7.24 20.35
CA ARG A 5 -2.67 -6.87 18.93
C ARG A 5 -1.85 -5.63 18.52
N GLN A 6 -1.65 -4.69 19.46
CA GLN A 6 -0.81 -3.50 19.31
C GLN A 6 0.70 -3.80 19.20
N GLY A 7 1.21 -4.80 19.93
CA GLY A 7 2.62 -5.21 19.86
C GLY A 7 2.98 -5.87 18.54
N ILE A 8 2.04 -6.57 17.90
CA ILE A 8 2.21 -7.18 16.58
C ILE A 8 2.27 -6.09 15.50
N ILE A 9 1.37 -5.11 15.56
CA ILE A 9 1.38 -3.96 14.64
C ILE A 9 2.69 -3.18 14.79
N ALA A 10 3.12 -2.91 16.02
CA ALA A 10 4.37 -2.18 16.27
C ALA A 10 5.60 -2.94 15.75
N SER A 11 5.64 -4.27 15.85
CA SER A 11 6.75 -5.06 15.31
C SER A 11 6.76 -5.09 13.79
N GLN A 12 5.58 -5.16 13.15
CA GLN A 12 5.45 -5.13 11.69
C GLN A 12 5.80 -3.77 11.09
N VAL A 13 5.38 -2.68 11.75
CA VAL A 13 5.79 -1.33 11.36
C VAL A 13 7.31 -1.15 11.51
N ASN A 14 7.90 -1.66 12.60
CA ASN A 14 9.36 -1.64 12.75
C ASN A 14 10.09 -2.48 11.69
N GLU A 15 9.54 -3.63 11.30
CA GLU A 15 10.13 -4.44 10.24
C GLU A 15 10.00 -3.77 8.88
N LEU A 16 8.87 -3.12 8.60
CA LEU A 16 8.69 -2.30 7.40
C LEU A 16 9.70 -1.15 7.35
N ILE A 17 9.91 -0.45 8.47
CA ILE A 17 10.92 0.62 8.59
C ILE A 17 12.33 0.05 8.35
N ARG A 18 12.67 -1.11 8.93
CA ARG A 18 13.96 -1.78 8.70
C ARG A 18 14.14 -2.16 7.23
N LEU A 19 13.14 -2.77 6.60
CA LEU A 19 13.18 -3.15 5.20
C LEU A 19 13.37 -1.92 4.31
N THR A 20 12.65 -0.83 4.60
CA THR A 20 12.75 0.47 3.92
C THR A 20 14.13 1.13 4.08
N GLN A 21 14.76 1.00 5.24
CA GLN A 21 16.12 1.55 5.47
C GLN A 21 17.21 0.67 4.83
N SER A 22 16.97 -0.64 4.69
CA SER A 22 17.95 -1.61 4.19
C SER A 22 18.00 -1.71 2.67
N ARG A 23 16.86 -1.52 1.98
CA ARG A 23 16.83 -1.33 0.53
C ARG A 23 17.09 0.14 0.27
N ALA A 24 18.12 0.44 -0.53
CA ALA A 24 18.36 1.80 -1.00
C ALA A 24 17.04 2.41 -1.52
N LEU A 25 16.90 3.74 -1.44
CA LEU A 25 15.78 4.59 -1.90
C LEU A 25 15.25 4.30 -3.33
N THR A 26 15.81 3.32 -4.02
CA THR A 26 15.57 2.88 -5.39
C THR A 26 14.37 1.93 -5.54
N ASP A 27 13.83 1.34 -4.47
CA ASP A 27 12.71 0.37 -4.55
C ASP A 27 11.52 0.72 -3.65
N ILE A 28 11.11 2.00 -3.68
CA ILE A 28 9.93 2.46 -2.95
C ILE A 28 8.66 1.78 -3.47
N GLU A 29 8.59 1.52 -4.78
CA GLU A 29 7.46 0.82 -5.41
C GLU A 29 7.29 -0.60 -4.84
N GLY A 30 8.38 -1.36 -4.71
CA GLY A 30 8.34 -2.70 -4.12
C GLY A 30 7.85 -2.70 -2.66
N VAL A 31 8.27 -1.72 -1.86
CA VAL A 31 7.81 -1.58 -0.47
C VAL A 31 6.30 -1.30 -0.38
N LEU A 32 5.74 -0.50 -1.29
CA LEU A 32 4.31 -0.21 -1.32
C LEU A 32 3.49 -1.43 -1.74
N VAL A 33 4.02 -2.27 -2.63
CA VAL A 33 3.41 -3.56 -2.99
C VAL A 33 3.37 -4.49 -1.78
N ASP A 34 4.51 -4.71 -1.12
CA ASP A 34 4.59 -5.57 0.07
C ASP A 34 3.63 -5.10 1.18
N LEU A 35 3.49 -3.78 1.35
CA LEU A 35 2.56 -3.18 2.31
C LEU A 35 1.09 -3.46 1.98
N VAL A 36 0.69 -3.31 0.71
CA VAL A 36 -0.69 -3.56 0.26
C VAL A 36 -1.04 -5.03 0.38
N ASP A 37 -0.15 -5.92 -0.04
CA ASP A 37 -0.34 -7.36 0.04
C ASP A 37 -0.49 -7.80 1.50
N SER A 38 0.36 -7.27 2.39
CA SER A 38 0.24 -7.52 3.82
C SER A 38 -1.06 -6.98 4.41
N ALA A 39 -1.49 -5.78 4.01
CA ALA A 39 -2.68 -5.13 4.58
C ALA A 39 -3.96 -5.90 4.31
N VAL A 40 -4.09 -6.54 3.14
CA VAL A 40 -5.26 -7.35 2.77
C VAL A 40 -5.47 -8.52 3.73
N GLU A 41 -4.40 -9.12 4.25
CA GLU A 41 -4.51 -10.23 5.23
C GLU A 41 -5.22 -9.82 6.54
N TYR A 42 -5.24 -8.52 6.87
CA TYR A 42 -5.83 -8.00 8.10
C TYR A 42 -7.25 -7.45 7.93
N VAL A 43 -7.76 -7.36 6.70
CA VAL A 43 -9.09 -6.79 6.40
C VAL A 43 -9.96 -7.84 5.70
N PRO A 44 -10.74 -8.64 6.46
CA PRO A 44 -11.62 -9.64 5.87
C PRO A 44 -12.58 -9.04 4.84
N GLY A 45 -12.60 -9.61 3.64
CA GLY A 45 -13.42 -9.15 2.51
C GLY A 45 -12.77 -8.09 1.62
N ALA A 46 -11.55 -7.62 1.93
CA ALA A 46 -10.80 -6.71 1.07
C ALA A 46 -9.96 -7.49 0.04
N GLU A 47 -10.59 -8.07 -0.98
CA GLU A 47 -9.88 -8.86 -2.02
C GLU A 47 -9.12 -7.98 -3.03
N TYR A 48 -9.49 -6.70 -3.12
CA TYR A 48 -8.91 -5.73 -4.05
C TYR A 48 -8.52 -4.46 -3.31
N ALA A 49 -7.22 -4.31 -3.03
CA ALA A 49 -6.65 -3.14 -2.39
C ALA A 49 -5.54 -2.51 -3.25
N GLY A 50 -5.33 -1.21 -3.04
CA GLY A 50 -4.22 -0.46 -3.62
C GLY A 50 -3.96 0.85 -2.88
N ILE A 51 -2.80 1.43 -3.12
CA ILE A 51 -2.40 2.76 -2.65
C ILE A 51 -2.46 3.71 -3.83
N THR A 52 -3.39 4.66 -3.76
CA THR A 52 -3.56 5.70 -4.77
C THR A 52 -2.97 7.01 -4.28
N ILE A 53 -2.18 7.66 -5.14
CA ILE A 53 -1.61 8.99 -4.93
C ILE A 53 -2.42 9.98 -5.75
N ALA A 54 -3.06 10.92 -5.07
CA ALA A 54 -3.68 12.08 -5.69
C ALA A 54 -2.70 13.26 -5.64
N GLY A 55 -2.25 13.70 -6.81
CA GLY A 55 -1.42 14.87 -7.02
C GLY A 55 -2.22 16.17 -7.10
N ARG A 56 -1.53 17.27 -7.38
CA ARG A 56 -2.17 18.57 -7.67
C ARG A 56 -2.66 18.59 -9.11
N HIS A 57 -3.78 19.28 -9.37
CA HIS A 57 -4.44 19.39 -10.68
C HIS A 57 -5.13 18.10 -11.18
N GLY A 58 -5.62 17.27 -10.26
CA GLY A 58 -6.40 16.08 -10.60
C GLY A 58 -5.60 14.92 -11.19
N ASP A 59 -4.28 14.95 -11.00
CA ASP A 59 -3.43 13.79 -11.30
C ASP A 59 -3.70 12.70 -10.26
N VAL A 60 -4.11 11.52 -10.71
CA VAL A 60 -4.35 10.37 -9.85
C VAL A 60 -3.59 9.18 -10.41
N SER A 61 -2.78 8.54 -9.57
CA SER A 61 -2.02 7.35 -9.95
C SER A 61 -1.92 6.36 -8.79
N THR A 62 -2.19 5.09 -9.08
CA THR A 62 -2.00 3.99 -8.15
C THR A 62 -0.54 3.57 -8.12
N ALA A 63 0.10 3.72 -6.96
CA ALA A 63 1.49 3.37 -6.71
C ALA A 63 1.69 1.87 -6.43
N ALA A 64 0.70 1.20 -5.83
CA ALA A 64 0.73 -0.24 -5.59
C ALA A 64 -0.69 -0.80 -5.56
N ALA A 65 -0.90 -2.02 -6.03
CA ALA A 65 -2.18 -2.69 -5.96
C ALA A 65 -2.04 -4.21 -6.02
N THR A 66 -2.89 -4.89 -5.28
CA THR A 66 -3.08 -6.35 -5.36
C THR A 66 -3.57 -6.81 -6.74
N HIS A 67 -4.28 -5.94 -7.45
CA HIS A 67 -4.95 -6.24 -8.72
C HIS A 67 -5.00 -5.01 -9.64
N GLU A 68 -5.48 -5.19 -10.87
CA GLU A 68 -5.56 -4.11 -11.85
C GLU A 68 -6.68 -3.08 -11.60
N TYR A 69 -7.68 -3.40 -10.77
CA TYR A 69 -8.86 -2.54 -10.60
C TYR A 69 -8.55 -1.12 -10.10
N PRO A 70 -7.66 -0.90 -9.11
CA PRO A 70 -7.27 0.47 -8.74
C PRO A 70 -6.69 1.28 -9.91
N LYS A 71 -5.90 0.66 -10.81
CA LYS A 71 -5.39 1.32 -12.02
C LYS A 71 -6.48 1.66 -13.04
N ILE A 72 -7.55 0.87 -13.10
CA ILE A 72 -8.72 1.17 -13.93
C ILE A 72 -9.50 2.35 -13.34
N LEU A 73 -9.61 2.42 -12.01
CA LEU A 73 -10.25 3.54 -11.32
C LEU A 73 -9.50 4.85 -11.57
N ASP A 74 -8.16 4.86 -11.57
CA ASP A 74 -7.38 6.06 -11.91
C ASP A 74 -7.74 6.60 -13.29
N LYS A 75 -7.85 5.72 -14.30
CA LYS A 75 -8.23 6.11 -15.67
C LYS A 75 -9.63 6.72 -15.75
N ILE A 76 -10.53 6.24 -14.89
CA ILE A 76 -11.88 6.80 -14.78
C ILE A 76 -11.78 8.18 -14.12
N GLN A 77 -11.07 8.31 -13.01
CA GLN A 77 -10.93 9.56 -12.26
C GLN A 77 -10.28 10.66 -13.11
N GLN A 78 -9.19 10.35 -13.83
CA GLN A 78 -8.53 11.27 -14.77
C GLN A 78 -9.45 11.77 -15.91
N ARG A 79 -10.53 11.05 -16.22
CA ARG A 79 -11.47 11.44 -17.29
C ARG A 79 -12.53 12.42 -16.81
N TRP A 80 -12.81 12.48 -15.51
CA TRP A 80 -13.93 13.22 -14.94
C TRP A 80 -13.52 14.30 -13.93
N GLU A 81 -12.22 14.46 -13.65
CA GLU A 81 -11.62 15.67 -13.06
C GLU A 81 -11.10 16.63 -14.13
#